data_AF-A0AAI9WW17-F1
#
_entry.id   AF-A0AAI9WW17-F1
#
_cell.length_a   1.000
_cell.length_b   1.000
_cell.length_c   1.000
_cell.angle_alpha   90.00
_cell.angle_beta   90.00
_cell.angle_gamma   90.00
#
_symmetry.space_group_name_H-M   'P 1'
#
loop_
_entity.id
_entity.type
_entity.pdbx_description
1 polymer ?
#
loop_
_entity_poly.entity_id
_entity_poly.type
_entity_poly.pdbx_seq_one_letter_code
_entity_poly.pdbx_strand_id
1 'polypeptide(L)'
;MELIKSLCDIIIDSKKLYKIIEVIPNGIVSSPSAFNLEEDGDILGIGIPKEKYLKIFKNSHDYFYAHFDQLLNLEGLSKANLVDAYYMTLGYLISTNEHHTIIKLHSRIVNILQNYDQDLELISCFLTCRMSRINKSSSLWVLLQRLILKSHQETRPCLDPKYMLRAIKSCDLHFSNYYGNSFLRWYSAIDETGIAKRAEWFDVFVSLCHSKLSDSSLWSSFNFILRIRAGRDIQTPLEELSPSNQNVDRDYHSAANHEIVVAELKWLFDVECKYITPYKLLILLLDSSDQLEQIEQSLHKCKGISQETKDKLSKTVLDHIDDISSRAR
;
A
#
# COMPACT_ATOMS: atom_id res chain seq x y z
N MET A 1 14.40 -6.96 25.66
CA MET A 1 14.43 -6.99 24.18
C MET A 1 13.92 -8.28 23.55
N GLU A 2 13.98 -9.42 24.23
CA GLU A 2 13.60 -10.74 23.65
C GLU A 2 12.22 -10.78 22.98
N LEU A 3 11.18 -10.18 23.57
CA LEU A 3 9.83 -10.25 23.00
C LEU A 3 9.72 -9.70 21.57
N ILE A 4 10.32 -8.54 21.27
CA ILE A 4 10.28 -8.00 19.91
C ILE A 4 11.17 -8.82 18.97
N LYS A 5 12.32 -9.35 19.46
CA LYS A 5 13.14 -10.28 18.68
C LYS A 5 12.32 -11.50 18.26
N SER A 6 11.64 -12.14 19.20
CA SER A 6 10.76 -13.28 18.93
C SER A 6 9.63 -12.96 17.94
N LEU A 7 9.04 -11.76 18.01
CA LEU A 7 8.05 -11.32 17.01
C LEU A 7 8.68 -11.20 15.62
N CYS A 8 9.86 -10.57 15.54
CA CYS A 8 10.58 -10.41 14.29
C CYS A 8 11.00 -11.76 13.71
N ASP A 9 11.48 -12.69 14.54
CA ASP A 9 11.87 -14.04 14.12
C ASP A 9 10.66 -14.79 13.52
N ILE A 10 9.49 -14.73 14.17
CA ILE A 10 8.23 -15.30 13.62
C ILE A 10 7.90 -14.71 12.24
N ILE A 11 8.08 -13.40 12.06
CA ILE A 11 7.81 -12.74 10.78
C ILE A 11 8.82 -13.16 9.71
N ILE A 12 10.11 -13.22 10.05
CA ILE A 12 11.18 -13.55 9.10
C ILE A 12 11.18 -15.04 8.72
N ASP A 13 10.93 -15.93 9.67
CA ASP A 13 10.99 -17.38 9.45
C ASP A 13 9.79 -17.91 8.65
N SER A 14 8.67 -17.16 8.65
CA SER A 14 7.47 -17.57 7.95
C SER A 14 7.57 -17.32 6.43
N LYS A 15 7.24 -18.35 5.65
CA LYS A 15 7.14 -18.27 4.18
C LYS A 15 5.79 -17.76 3.68
N LYS A 16 4.83 -17.49 4.59
CA LYS A 16 3.50 -17.01 4.23
C LYS A 16 3.59 -15.62 3.59
N LEU A 17 2.78 -15.39 2.55
CA LEU A 17 2.75 -14.11 1.84
C LEU A 17 2.24 -12.99 2.76
N TYR A 18 1.13 -13.25 3.46
CA TYR A 18 0.50 -12.29 4.36
C TYR A 18 0.80 -12.65 5.81
N LYS A 19 1.36 -11.69 6.56
CA LYS A 19 1.65 -11.83 7.98
C LYS A 19 0.90 -10.73 8.71
N ILE A 20 -0.25 -11.08 9.28
CA ILE A 20 -1.23 -10.12 9.79
C ILE A 20 -1.12 -10.06 11.31
N ILE A 21 -0.63 -8.93 11.80
CA ILE A 21 -0.47 -8.70 13.23
C ILE A 21 -1.76 -8.10 13.79
N GLU A 22 -2.20 -8.57 14.95
CA GLU A 22 -3.29 -7.97 15.71
C GLU A 22 -3.01 -7.99 17.22
N VAL A 23 -3.61 -7.06 17.96
CA VAL A 23 -3.56 -7.07 19.42
C VAL A 23 -4.84 -7.71 19.94
N ILE A 24 -4.67 -8.80 20.69
CA ILE A 24 -5.78 -9.61 21.21
C ILE A 24 -5.96 -9.43 22.73
N PRO A 25 -7.16 -9.68 23.26
CA PRO A 25 -7.39 -9.75 24.70
C PRO A 25 -6.47 -10.74 25.41
N ASN A 26 -6.13 -10.44 26.67
CA ASN A 26 -5.38 -11.36 27.51
C ASN A 26 -6.21 -12.64 27.78
N GLY A 27 -5.56 -13.80 27.85
CA GLY A 27 -6.22 -15.08 28.19
C GLY A 27 -6.67 -15.95 27.02
N ILE A 28 -6.52 -15.49 25.77
CA ILE A 28 -6.77 -16.30 24.56
C ILE A 28 -5.55 -17.22 24.24
N VAL A 29 -4.46 -17.08 24.99
CA VAL A 29 -3.22 -17.83 24.74
C VAL A 29 -3.38 -19.28 25.19
N SER A 30 -3.56 -20.17 24.22
CA SER A 30 -3.53 -21.63 24.41
C SER A 30 -2.16 -22.24 24.08
N SER A 31 -1.22 -21.43 23.56
CA SER A 31 0.10 -21.86 23.09
C SER A 31 1.21 -21.56 24.10
N PRO A 32 2.27 -22.40 24.19
CA PRO A 32 3.48 -22.08 24.94
C PRO A 32 4.27 -20.88 24.37
N SER A 33 3.95 -20.42 23.15
CA SER A 33 4.56 -19.23 22.55
C SER A 33 4.02 -17.92 23.16
N ALA A 34 4.86 -16.88 23.19
CA ALA A 34 4.46 -15.54 23.67
C ALA A 34 3.38 -14.86 22.79
N PHE A 35 3.07 -15.45 21.63
CA PHE A 35 2.12 -14.97 20.62
C PHE A 35 1.14 -16.09 20.28
N ASN A 36 -0.08 -15.74 19.88
CA ASN A 36 -1.03 -16.68 19.29
C ASN A 36 -0.82 -16.71 17.77
N LEU A 37 -0.59 -17.90 17.21
CA LEU A 37 -0.30 -18.07 15.78
C LEU A 37 -1.43 -18.88 15.15
N GLU A 38 -2.00 -18.35 14.08
CA GLU A 38 -3.05 -19.01 13.30
C GLU A 38 -2.63 -19.01 11.83
N GLU A 39 -2.68 -20.17 11.19
CA GLU A 39 -2.38 -20.29 9.76
C GLU A 39 -3.64 -20.59 8.96
N ASP A 40 -3.85 -19.82 7.90
CA ASP A 40 -4.93 -20.04 6.93
C ASP A 40 -4.42 -19.76 5.51
N GLY A 41 -4.21 -20.81 4.71
CA GLY A 41 -3.63 -20.70 3.37
C GLY A 41 -2.30 -19.92 3.38
N ASP A 42 -2.28 -18.79 2.67
CA ASP A 42 -1.14 -17.87 2.56
C ASP A 42 -1.06 -16.80 3.68
N ILE A 43 -1.89 -16.93 4.71
CA ILE A 43 -1.97 -16.02 5.85
C ILE A 43 -1.37 -16.67 7.09
N LEU A 44 -0.49 -15.92 7.76
CA LEU A 44 -0.12 -16.12 9.17
C LEU A 44 -0.73 -15.00 10.00
N GLY A 45 -1.75 -15.31 10.80
CA GLY A 45 -2.27 -14.45 11.85
C GLY A 45 -1.35 -14.47 13.08
N ILE A 46 -0.92 -13.30 13.53
CA ILE A 46 -0.06 -13.13 14.70
C ILE A 46 -0.82 -12.30 15.75
N GLY A 47 -1.47 -13.00 16.67
CA GLY A 47 -2.14 -12.40 17.82
C GLY A 47 -1.15 -12.07 18.94
N ILE A 48 -0.96 -10.78 19.20
CA ILE A 48 -0.14 -10.28 20.31
C ILE A 48 -1.05 -9.98 21.50
N PRO A 49 -0.95 -10.70 22.64
CA PRO A 49 -1.71 -10.34 23.83
C PRO A 49 -1.40 -8.90 24.27
N LYS A 50 -2.42 -8.14 24.68
CA LYS A 50 -2.28 -6.73 25.07
C LYS A 50 -1.16 -6.51 26.10
N GLU A 51 -0.99 -7.42 27.06
CA GLU A 51 0.12 -7.36 28.02
C GLU A 51 1.51 -7.42 27.36
N LYS A 52 1.70 -8.28 26.36
CA LYS A 52 2.97 -8.45 25.65
C LYS A 52 3.23 -7.25 24.76
N TYR A 53 2.19 -6.73 24.11
CA TYR A 53 2.27 -5.51 23.32
C TYR A 53 2.75 -4.31 24.13
N LEU A 54 2.17 -4.11 25.33
CA LEU A 54 2.62 -3.06 26.25
C LEU A 54 4.03 -3.32 26.78
N LYS A 55 4.40 -4.58 26.99
CA LYS A 55 5.76 -4.95 27.40
C LYS A 55 6.79 -4.71 26.29
N ILE A 56 6.45 -4.89 25.02
CA ILE A 56 7.29 -4.50 23.87
C ILE A 56 7.58 -3.00 23.94
N PHE A 57 6.52 -2.17 24.04
CA PHE A 57 6.67 -0.72 24.17
C PHE A 57 7.56 -0.34 25.34
N LYS A 58 7.26 -0.86 26.54
CA LYS A 58 8.01 -0.54 27.75
C LYS A 58 9.48 -0.94 27.64
N ASN A 59 9.77 -2.14 27.17
CA ASN A 59 11.15 -2.60 27.02
C ASN A 59 11.94 -1.73 26.03
N SER A 60 11.33 -1.36 24.91
CA SER A 60 11.96 -0.46 23.93
C SER A 60 12.19 0.93 24.52
N HIS A 61 11.21 1.46 25.26
CA HIS A 61 11.29 2.74 25.93
C HIS A 61 12.41 2.77 26.97
N ASP A 62 12.42 1.80 27.88
CA ASP A 62 13.44 1.70 28.93
C ASP A 62 14.84 1.57 28.33
N TYR A 63 15.00 0.78 27.24
CA TYR A 63 16.28 0.68 26.53
C TYR A 63 16.71 2.01 25.90
N PHE A 64 15.81 2.72 25.21
CA PHE A 64 16.13 3.98 24.56
C PHE A 64 16.65 5.03 25.54
N TYR A 65 16.02 5.17 26.70
CA TYR A 65 16.44 6.14 27.72
C TYR A 65 17.67 5.69 28.51
N ALA A 66 17.85 4.39 28.76
CA ALA A 66 19.04 3.88 29.42
C ALA A 66 20.32 4.02 28.57
N HIS A 67 20.17 4.03 27.24
CA HIS A 67 21.28 4.07 26.29
C HIS A 67 21.30 5.34 25.43
N PHE A 68 20.54 6.38 25.80
CA PHE A 68 20.32 7.56 24.96
C PHE A 68 21.63 8.19 24.47
N ASP A 69 22.57 8.45 25.38
CA ASP A 69 23.86 9.07 25.04
C ASP A 69 24.70 8.20 24.09
N GLN A 70 24.64 6.88 24.26
CA GLN A 70 25.34 5.93 23.39
C GLN A 70 24.73 5.92 21.98
N LEU A 71 23.40 6.04 21.88
CA LEU A 71 22.67 6.06 20.61
C LEU A 71 22.90 7.34 19.80
N LEU A 72 23.47 8.39 20.39
CA LEU A 72 23.91 9.59 19.67
C LEU A 72 25.13 9.33 18.78
N ASN A 73 26.00 8.38 19.16
CA ASN A 73 27.22 8.00 18.45
C ASN A 73 27.17 6.50 18.07
N LEU A 74 26.43 6.19 17.01
CA LEU A 74 26.21 4.81 16.54
C LEU A 74 27.50 4.14 16.06
N GLU A 75 28.43 4.94 15.54
CA GLU A 75 29.69 4.50 14.96
C GLU A 75 30.63 3.91 16.01
N GLY A 76 30.46 4.29 17.28
CA GLY A 76 31.20 3.72 18.42
C GLY A 76 30.58 2.46 19.03
N LEU A 77 29.42 2.01 18.55
CA LEU A 77 28.74 0.85 19.10
C LEU A 77 29.28 -0.47 18.54
N SER A 78 29.35 -1.49 19.39
CA SER A 78 29.58 -2.86 18.93
C SER A 78 28.43 -3.32 18.04
N LYS A 79 28.68 -4.28 17.14
CA LYS A 79 27.65 -4.88 16.29
C LYS A 79 26.48 -5.44 17.12
N ALA A 80 26.75 -6.06 18.27
CA ALA A 80 25.72 -6.57 19.16
C ALA A 80 24.81 -5.45 19.70
N ASN A 81 25.39 -4.34 20.14
CA ASN A 81 24.64 -3.19 20.65
C ASN A 81 23.82 -2.51 19.53
N LEU A 82 24.35 -2.47 18.30
CA LEU A 82 23.59 -1.98 17.13
C LEU A 82 22.38 -2.87 16.82
N VAL A 83 22.53 -4.19 16.93
CA VAL A 83 21.42 -5.13 16.76
C VAL A 83 20.37 -4.96 17.86
N ASP A 84 20.78 -4.76 19.12
CA ASP A 84 19.82 -4.47 20.20
C ASP A 84 19.11 -3.13 20.01
N ALA A 85 19.83 -2.09 19.58
CA ALA A 85 19.25 -0.81 19.20
C ALA A 85 18.26 -0.95 18.02
N TYR A 86 18.60 -1.77 17.00
CA TYR A 86 17.72 -2.08 15.88
C TYR A 86 16.39 -2.66 16.36
N TYR A 87 16.42 -3.72 17.18
CA TYR A 87 15.19 -4.31 17.73
C TYR A 87 14.44 -3.36 18.66
N MET A 88 15.13 -2.51 19.42
CA MET A 88 14.48 -1.46 20.21
C MET A 88 13.66 -0.53 19.29
N THR A 89 14.26 -0.07 18.19
CA THR A 89 13.57 0.81 17.24
C THR A 89 12.38 0.12 16.59
N LEU A 90 12.48 -1.15 16.20
CA LEU A 90 11.33 -1.93 15.69
C LEU A 90 10.20 -2.03 16.72
N GLY A 91 10.53 -2.22 18.00
CA GLY A 91 9.55 -2.21 19.08
C GLY A 91 8.81 -0.87 19.18
N TYR A 92 9.52 0.25 19.03
CA TYR A 92 8.91 1.57 18.91
C TYR A 92 8.07 1.72 17.64
N LEU A 93 8.52 1.22 16.49
CA LEU A 93 7.79 1.34 15.22
C LEU A 93 6.45 0.59 15.27
N ILE A 94 6.37 -0.55 15.96
CA ILE A 94 5.11 -1.28 16.12
C ILE A 94 4.23 -0.73 17.26
N SER A 95 4.79 -0.01 18.24
CA SER A 95 4.02 0.54 19.37
C SER A 95 3.66 2.02 19.29
N THR A 96 4.45 2.80 18.54
CA THR A 96 4.51 4.27 18.51
C THR A 96 5.06 4.72 17.15
N ASN A 97 4.28 4.42 16.11
CA ASN A 97 4.68 4.44 14.70
C ASN A 97 4.95 5.83 14.09
N GLU A 98 4.64 6.93 14.76
CA GLU A 98 4.92 8.31 14.29
C GLU A 98 6.09 8.98 15.04
N HIS A 99 6.93 8.21 15.74
CA HIS A 99 8.06 8.77 16.49
C HIS A 99 9.24 9.11 15.56
N HIS A 100 9.27 10.31 14.98
CA HIS A 100 10.26 10.72 13.96
C HIS A 100 11.73 10.55 14.39
N THR A 101 12.09 10.82 15.65
CA THR A 101 13.45 10.57 16.16
C THR A 101 13.83 9.09 16.04
N ILE A 102 12.94 8.19 16.40
CA ILE A 102 13.16 6.75 16.30
C ILE A 102 13.21 6.30 14.84
N ILE A 103 12.37 6.85 13.96
CA ILE A 103 12.42 6.54 12.52
C ILE A 103 13.77 6.95 11.90
N LYS A 104 14.29 8.13 12.26
CA LYS A 104 15.61 8.60 11.81
C LYS A 104 16.72 7.71 12.37
N LEU A 105 16.66 7.37 13.66
CA LEU A 105 17.61 6.48 14.32
C LEU A 105 17.61 5.09 13.66
N HIS A 106 16.44 4.51 13.46
CA HIS A 106 16.23 3.23 12.77
C HIS A 106 16.84 3.26 11.38
N SER A 107 16.55 4.30 10.59
CA SER A 107 17.11 4.46 9.24
C SER A 107 18.64 4.53 9.25
N ARG A 108 19.26 5.17 10.25
CA ARG A 108 20.73 5.19 10.40
C ARG A 108 21.26 3.79 10.74
N ILE A 109 20.65 3.10 11.69
CA ILE A 109 21.05 1.76 12.12
C ILE A 109 20.96 0.77 10.95
N VAL A 110 19.87 0.79 10.18
CA VAL A 110 19.70 -0.07 9.00
C VAL A 110 20.77 0.20 7.95
N ASN A 111 21.15 1.47 7.73
CA ASN A 111 22.26 1.79 6.81
C ASN A 111 23.61 1.28 7.33
N ILE A 112 23.83 1.25 8.65
CA ILE A 112 25.08 0.72 9.22
C ILE A 112 25.10 -0.81 9.12
N LEU A 113 23.97 -1.45 9.44
CA LEU A 113 23.84 -2.91 9.44
C LEU A 113 23.66 -3.52 8.04
N GLN A 114 23.25 -2.72 7.05
CA GLN A 114 22.97 -3.13 5.67
C GLN A 114 21.94 -4.27 5.57
N ASN A 115 20.97 -4.31 6.50
CA ASN A 115 19.97 -5.37 6.60
C ASN A 115 18.63 -5.01 5.89
N TYR A 116 18.70 -4.37 4.71
CA TYR A 116 17.52 -3.82 4.03
C TYR A 116 16.44 -4.86 3.74
N ASP A 117 16.80 -6.07 3.30
CA ASP A 117 15.82 -7.11 2.93
C ASP A 117 15.01 -7.58 4.15
N GLN A 118 15.69 -7.76 5.28
CA GLN A 118 15.05 -8.10 6.55
C GLN A 118 14.11 -6.98 6.98
N ASP A 119 14.56 -5.73 6.87
CA ASP A 119 13.77 -4.57 7.30
C ASP A 119 12.56 -4.33 6.38
N LEU A 120 12.70 -4.54 5.07
CA LEU A 120 11.61 -4.56 4.10
C LEU A 120 10.53 -5.58 4.47
N GLU A 121 10.96 -6.80 4.82
CA GLU A 121 10.05 -7.85 5.23
C GLU A 121 9.28 -7.45 6.49
N LEU A 122 9.96 -6.92 7.51
CA LEU A 122 9.33 -6.50 8.77
C LEU A 122 8.39 -5.30 8.60
N ILE A 123 8.84 -4.22 7.97
CA ILE A 123 8.05 -2.99 7.81
C ILE A 123 6.84 -3.23 6.91
N SER A 124 6.96 -4.01 5.84
CA SER A 124 5.81 -4.37 5.02
C SER A 124 4.77 -5.21 5.79
N CYS A 125 5.20 -6.06 6.73
CA CYS A 125 4.30 -6.82 7.60
C CYS A 125 3.66 -5.95 8.70
N PHE A 126 4.38 -4.96 9.25
CA PHE A 126 3.78 -3.99 10.17
C PHE A 126 2.65 -3.21 9.50
N LEU A 127 2.83 -2.88 8.22
CA LEU A 127 1.82 -2.22 7.41
C LEU A 127 0.63 -3.13 7.05
N THR A 128 0.70 -4.46 7.21
CA THR A 128 -0.44 -5.38 7.13
C THR A 128 -1.10 -5.67 8.48
N CYS A 129 -0.85 -4.84 9.50
CA CYS A 129 -1.46 -4.98 10.82
C CYS A 129 -2.95 -4.58 10.85
N ARG A 130 -3.77 -5.27 11.67
CA ARG A 130 -5.17 -4.88 11.94
C ARG A 130 -5.32 -3.63 12.80
N MET A 131 -4.24 -3.12 13.38
CA MET A 131 -4.26 -1.85 14.11
C MET A 131 -4.17 -0.67 13.13
N SER A 132 -5.23 0.11 13.00
CA SER A 132 -5.31 1.24 12.06
C SER A 132 -4.19 2.25 12.25
N ARG A 133 -3.76 2.50 13.50
CA ARG A 133 -2.65 3.42 13.79
C ARG A 133 -1.33 3.04 13.12
N ILE A 134 -1.04 1.74 13.03
CA ILE A 134 0.20 1.22 12.43
C ILE A 134 0.02 1.14 10.92
N ASN A 135 -1.06 0.51 10.48
CA ASN A 135 -1.37 0.30 9.06
C ASN A 135 -1.51 1.62 8.27
N LYS A 136 -2.09 2.67 8.88
CA LYS A 136 -2.23 4.00 8.29
C LYS A 136 -1.12 4.96 8.70
N SER A 137 0.02 4.45 9.15
CA SER A 137 1.16 5.29 9.54
C SER A 137 1.86 5.88 8.32
N SER A 138 1.76 7.19 8.15
CA SER A 138 2.42 7.90 7.05
C SER A 138 3.94 7.66 7.04
N SER A 139 4.54 7.66 8.23
CA SER A 139 5.97 7.48 8.41
C SER A 139 6.45 6.09 8.01
N LEU A 140 5.69 5.04 8.34
CA LEU A 140 6.04 3.67 7.97
C LEU A 140 5.91 3.42 6.46
N TRP A 141 4.88 3.99 5.80
CA TRP A 141 4.78 3.90 4.34
C TRP A 141 5.96 4.58 3.64
N VAL A 142 6.36 5.77 4.11
CA VAL A 142 7.54 6.48 3.58
C VAL A 142 8.84 5.71 3.86
N LEU A 143 8.95 5.07 5.04
CA LEU A 143 10.08 4.21 5.35
C LEU A 143 10.15 3.01 4.40
N LEU A 144 9.03 2.33 4.14
CA LEU A 144 8.96 1.22 3.19
C LEU A 144 9.43 1.63 1.79
N GLN A 145 8.95 2.78 1.28
CA GLN A 145 9.41 3.32 -0.01
C GLN A 145 10.93 3.50 -0.04
N ARG A 146 11.50 4.14 0.98
CA ARG A 146 12.95 4.38 1.08
C ARG A 146 13.75 3.08 1.15
N LEU A 147 13.25 2.08 1.86
CA LEU A 147 13.90 0.77 1.94
C LEU A 147 13.89 0.07 0.58
N ILE A 148 12.79 0.14 -0.17
CA ILE A 148 12.69 -0.44 -1.51
C ILE A 148 13.75 0.20 -2.43
N LEU A 149 13.83 1.53 -2.43
CA LEU A 149 14.81 2.25 -3.24
C LEU A 149 16.26 1.94 -2.84
N LYS A 150 16.53 1.73 -1.55
CA LYS A 150 17.87 1.38 -1.07
C LYS A 150 18.26 -0.07 -1.33
N SER A 151 17.30 -0.99 -1.28
CA SER A 151 17.53 -2.41 -1.59
C SER A 151 17.89 -2.64 -3.05
N HIS A 152 17.47 -1.71 -3.93
CA HIS A 152 17.77 -1.75 -5.35
C HIS A 152 18.77 -0.64 -5.69
N GLN A 153 20.07 -0.97 -5.59
CA GLN A 153 21.16 -0.06 -5.99
C GLN A 153 21.25 0.13 -7.51
N GLU A 154 20.43 -0.58 -8.29
CA GLU A 154 20.37 -0.49 -9.74
C GLU A 154 19.57 0.73 -10.19
N THR A 155 19.91 1.26 -11.37
CA THR A 155 19.20 2.39 -11.99
C THR A 155 17.72 2.09 -12.26
N ARG A 156 17.28 0.82 -12.24
CA ARG A 156 15.91 0.38 -12.48
C ARG A 156 15.54 -0.81 -11.57
N PRO A 157 14.66 -0.62 -10.57
CA PRO A 157 14.38 -1.66 -9.60
C PRO A 157 13.40 -2.72 -10.16
N CYS A 158 13.84 -3.97 -10.22
CA CYS A 158 12.94 -5.10 -10.44
C CYS A 158 12.26 -5.47 -9.11
N LEU A 159 11.10 -4.88 -8.84
CA LEU A 159 10.41 -5.01 -7.56
C LEU A 159 9.79 -6.41 -7.37
N ASP A 160 9.77 -6.86 -6.12
CA ASP A 160 9.11 -8.10 -5.70
C ASP A 160 7.59 -7.87 -5.52
N PRO A 161 6.72 -8.52 -6.33
CA PRO A 161 5.27 -8.37 -6.28
C PRO A 161 4.64 -8.58 -4.90
N LYS A 162 5.31 -9.29 -3.98
CA LYS A 162 4.81 -9.49 -2.61
C LYS A 162 4.54 -8.17 -1.88
N TYR A 163 5.32 -7.12 -2.13
CA TYR A 163 5.11 -5.83 -1.47
C TYR A 163 3.86 -5.12 -1.98
N MET A 164 3.57 -5.25 -3.29
CA MET A 164 2.31 -4.79 -3.87
C MET A 164 1.13 -5.57 -3.27
N LEU A 165 1.21 -6.91 -3.25
CA LEU A 165 0.16 -7.77 -2.69
C LEU A 165 -0.12 -7.45 -1.21
N ARG A 166 0.92 -7.21 -0.41
CA ARG A 166 0.78 -6.77 0.99
C ARG A 166 0.14 -5.40 1.11
N ALA A 167 0.48 -4.45 0.24
CA ALA A 167 -0.15 -3.14 0.23
C ALA A 167 -1.64 -3.21 -0.17
N ILE A 168 -1.99 -4.08 -1.13
CA ILE A 168 -3.39 -4.38 -1.47
C ILE A 168 -4.11 -4.96 -0.26
N LYS A 169 -3.50 -5.96 0.42
CA LYS A 169 -4.08 -6.56 1.63
C LYS A 169 -4.26 -5.55 2.76
N SER A 170 -3.33 -4.62 2.91
CA SER A 170 -3.44 -3.51 3.85
C SER A 170 -4.65 -2.62 3.56
N CYS A 171 -4.95 -2.34 2.29
CA CYS A 171 -6.13 -1.57 1.89
C CYS A 171 -7.44 -2.36 2.08
N ASP A 172 -7.41 -3.69 1.94
CA ASP A 172 -8.55 -4.56 2.26
C ASP A 172 -8.89 -4.53 3.76
N LEU A 173 -7.87 -4.62 4.61
CA LEU A 173 -8.03 -4.61 6.07
C LEU A 173 -8.57 -3.28 6.61
N HIS A 174 -8.27 -2.16 5.95
CA HIS A 174 -8.62 -0.82 6.42
C HIS A 174 -9.25 0.04 5.33
N PHE A 175 -10.55 0.28 5.46
CA PHE A 175 -11.30 1.16 4.56
C PHE A 175 -10.63 2.54 4.41
N SER A 176 -10.54 3.02 3.17
CA SER A 176 -9.92 4.30 2.81
C SER A 176 -8.55 4.49 3.45
N ASN A 177 -7.68 3.51 3.23
CA ASN A 177 -6.26 3.65 3.57
C ASN A 177 -5.56 4.55 2.55
N TYR A 178 -5.59 5.86 2.79
CA TYR A 178 -4.97 6.87 1.90
C TYR A 178 -3.49 6.61 1.65
N TYR A 179 -2.72 6.28 2.69
CA TYR A 179 -1.28 6.05 2.57
C TYR A 179 -0.95 4.73 1.86
N GLY A 180 -1.70 3.67 2.14
CA GLY A 180 -1.60 2.41 1.39
C GLY A 180 -1.89 2.63 -0.10
N ASN A 181 -2.96 3.36 -0.42
CA ASN A 181 -3.31 3.72 -1.80
C ASN A 181 -2.25 4.60 -2.47
N SER A 182 -1.68 5.55 -1.74
CA SER A 182 -0.53 6.35 -2.22
C SER A 182 0.67 5.47 -2.54
N PHE A 183 0.94 4.46 -1.71
CA PHE A 183 1.99 3.48 -1.98
C PHE A 183 1.69 2.62 -3.22
N LEU A 184 0.46 2.14 -3.41
CA LEU A 184 0.08 1.37 -4.61
C LEU A 184 0.36 2.16 -5.90
N ARG A 185 0.01 3.45 -5.91
CA ARG A 185 0.31 4.35 -7.03
C ARG A 185 1.81 4.52 -7.21
N TRP A 186 2.53 4.86 -6.15
CA TRP A 186 3.99 5.03 -6.19
C TRP A 186 4.69 3.77 -6.72
N TYR A 187 4.36 2.60 -6.17
CA TYR A 187 4.93 1.32 -6.56
C TYR A 187 4.65 1.06 -8.04
N SER A 188 3.40 1.17 -8.48
CA SER A 188 3.03 0.98 -9.90
C SER A 188 3.72 1.96 -10.85
N ALA A 189 4.09 3.15 -10.36
CA ALA A 189 4.81 4.13 -11.15
C ALA A 189 6.28 3.74 -11.32
N ILE A 190 6.96 3.28 -10.27
CA ILE A 190 8.39 2.93 -10.33
C ILE A 190 8.66 1.49 -10.78
N ASP A 191 7.64 0.64 -10.76
CA ASP A 191 7.71 -0.75 -11.17
C ASP A 191 7.76 -0.84 -12.70
N GLU A 192 8.97 -0.92 -13.25
CA GLU A 192 9.17 -1.16 -14.70
C GLU A 192 8.89 -2.62 -15.10
N THR A 193 8.37 -3.44 -14.20
CA THR A 193 8.16 -4.85 -14.52
C THR A 193 7.17 -5.01 -15.67
N GLY A 194 7.50 -5.95 -16.57
CA GLY A 194 6.69 -6.25 -17.74
C GLY A 194 5.28 -6.74 -17.35
N ILE A 195 4.40 -6.80 -18.36
CA ILE A 195 2.98 -7.18 -18.25
C ILE A 195 2.78 -8.45 -17.39
N ALA A 196 3.69 -9.43 -17.49
CA ALA A 196 3.62 -10.68 -16.74
C ALA A 196 3.61 -10.49 -15.21
N LYS A 197 4.46 -9.62 -14.66
CA LYS A 197 4.53 -9.38 -13.21
C LYS A 197 3.38 -8.51 -12.72
N ARG A 198 2.89 -7.59 -13.56
CA ARG A 198 1.66 -6.84 -13.29
C ARG A 198 0.47 -7.80 -13.11
N ALA A 199 0.37 -8.83 -13.94
CA ALA A 199 -0.70 -9.82 -13.85
C ALA A 199 -0.75 -10.55 -12.50
N GLU A 200 0.38 -10.72 -11.80
CA GLU A 200 0.44 -11.41 -10.50
C GLU A 200 -0.37 -10.72 -9.39
N TRP A 201 -0.59 -9.40 -9.49
CA TRP A 201 -1.31 -8.62 -8.47
C TRP A 201 -2.53 -7.87 -9.01
N PHE A 202 -2.60 -7.63 -10.33
CA PHE A 202 -3.63 -6.78 -10.91
C PHE A 202 -5.04 -7.34 -10.71
N ASP A 203 -5.25 -8.64 -10.94
CA ASP A 203 -6.56 -9.28 -10.77
C ASP A 203 -7.02 -9.27 -9.30
N VAL A 204 -6.07 -9.43 -8.38
CA VAL A 204 -6.32 -9.31 -6.93
C VAL A 204 -6.76 -7.89 -6.58
N PHE A 205 -6.13 -6.88 -7.19
CA PHE A 205 -6.46 -5.48 -6.98
C PHE A 205 -7.83 -5.09 -7.57
N VAL A 206 -8.15 -5.56 -8.78
CA VAL A 206 -9.46 -5.37 -9.41
C VAL A 206 -10.55 -6.02 -8.56
N SER A 207 -10.33 -7.26 -8.12
CA SER A 207 -11.26 -7.96 -7.21
C SER A 207 -11.50 -7.17 -5.92
N LEU A 208 -10.45 -6.55 -5.37
CA LEU A 208 -10.60 -5.68 -4.20
C LEU A 208 -11.45 -4.45 -4.52
N CYS A 209 -11.24 -3.79 -5.67
CA CYS A 209 -12.06 -2.65 -6.13
C CYS A 209 -13.54 -3.03 -6.22
N HIS A 210 -13.83 -4.20 -6.81
CA HIS A 210 -15.18 -4.74 -6.92
C HIS A 210 -15.84 -4.96 -5.55
N SER A 211 -15.08 -5.49 -4.59
CA SER A 211 -15.60 -5.73 -3.23
C SER A 211 -15.78 -4.46 -2.38
N LYS A 212 -15.18 -3.32 -2.79
CA LYS A 212 -15.16 -2.05 -2.03
C LYS A 212 -15.59 -0.86 -2.91
N LEU A 213 -16.77 -0.95 -3.51
CA LEU A 213 -17.33 0.08 -4.43
C LEU A 213 -17.37 1.50 -3.84
N SER A 214 -17.47 1.63 -2.51
CA SER A 214 -17.52 2.92 -1.81
C SER A 214 -16.16 3.55 -1.53
N ASP A 215 -15.05 2.82 -1.70
CA ASP A 215 -13.72 3.30 -1.33
C ASP A 215 -13.12 4.15 -2.47
N SER A 216 -13.35 5.46 -2.41
CA SER A 216 -12.86 6.40 -3.41
C SER A 216 -11.34 6.36 -3.57
N SER A 217 -10.58 6.10 -2.50
CA SER A 217 -9.11 6.05 -2.56
C SER A 217 -8.63 4.88 -3.41
N LEU A 218 -9.32 3.75 -3.31
CA LEU A 218 -9.03 2.53 -4.05
C LEU A 218 -9.31 2.72 -5.55
N TRP A 219 -10.47 3.26 -5.89
CA TRP A 219 -10.84 3.58 -7.27
C TRP A 219 -9.93 4.66 -7.89
N SER A 220 -9.49 5.65 -7.11
CA SER A 220 -8.49 6.62 -7.57
C SER A 220 -7.14 5.97 -7.86
N SER A 221 -6.70 5.01 -7.05
CA SER A 221 -5.51 4.22 -7.36
C SER A 221 -5.68 3.36 -8.60
N PHE A 222 -6.86 2.76 -8.79
CA PHE A 222 -7.15 1.99 -10.00
C PHE A 222 -7.11 2.83 -11.27
N ASN A 223 -7.76 3.99 -11.25
CA ASN A 223 -7.66 4.97 -12.33
C ASN A 223 -6.20 5.34 -12.64
N PHE A 224 -5.40 5.65 -11.62
CA PHE A 224 -3.99 5.96 -11.81
C PHE A 224 -3.20 4.80 -12.44
N ILE A 225 -3.41 3.57 -11.97
CA ILE A 225 -2.75 2.36 -12.48
C ILE A 225 -3.14 2.08 -13.94
N LEU A 226 -4.38 2.38 -14.34
CA LEU A 226 -4.83 2.26 -15.71
C LEU A 226 -4.27 3.38 -16.63
N ARG A 227 -3.92 4.54 -16.07
CA ARG A 227 -3.25 5.63 -16.82
C ARG A 227 -1.78 5.34 -17.09
N ILE A 228 -1.08 4.62 -16.20
CA ILE A 228 0.32 4.31 -16.41
C ILE A 228 0.48 3.36 -17.61
N ARG A 229 1.27 3.80 -18.60
CA ARG A 229 1.66 2.99 -19.76
C ARG A 229 2.74 1.98 -19.33
N ALA A 230 2.56 0.72 -19.67
CA ALA A 230 3.66 -0.26 -19.60
C ALA A 230 4.81 0.20 -20.50
N GLY A 231 6.00 0.45 -19.93
CA GLY A 231 7.24 0.66 -20.68
C GLY A 231 7.56 2.10 -21.13
N ARG A 232 7.41 3.12 -20.27
CA ARG A 232 8.14 4.40 -20.47
C ARG A 232 9.30 4.55 -19.49
N ASP A 233 10.40 5.06 -20.03
CA ASP A 233 11.55 5.63 -19.31
C ASP A 233 11.07 6.76 -18.38
N ILE A 234 10.96 6.48 -17.08
CA ILE A 234 10.78 7.53 -16.09
C ILE A 234 12.16 8.13 -15.83
N GLN A 235 12.56 9.08 -16.69
CA GLN A 235 13.69 9.96 -16.40
C GLN A 235 13.39 10.96 -15.26
N THR A 236 12.20 10.91 -14.66
CA THR A 236 11.86 11.71 -13.49
C THR A 236 12.70 11.23 -12.30
N PRO A 237 13.51 12.07 -11.66
CA PRO A 237 14.27 11.68 -10.48
C PRO A 237 13.32 11.06 -9.45
N LEU A 238 13.67 9.88 -8.94
CA LEU A 238 12.94 9.15 -7.91
C LEU A 238 12.63 10.00 -6.65
N GLU A 239 13.38 11.09 -6.46
CA GLU A 239 13.21 12.09 -5.41
C GLU A 239 11.95 12.98 -5.58
N GLU A 240 11.50 13.19 -6.82
CA GLU A 240 10.30 13.99 -7.14
C GLU A 240 8.98 13.23 -6.93
N LEU A 241 9.03 11.90 -6.83
CA LEU A 241 7.89 11.04 -6.47
C LEU A 241 7.59 11.03 -4.96
N SER A 242 8.08 12.02 -4.22
CA SER A 242 7.74 12.25 -2.82
C SER A 242 6.22 12.38 -2.63
N PRO A 243 5.65 11.92 -1.49
CA PRO A 243 4.20 11.92 -1.24
C PRO A 243 3.49 13.26 -1.43
N SER A 244 4.25 14.37 -1.37
CA SER A 244 3.81 15.76 -1.47
C SER A 244 3.53 16.22 -2.91
N ASN A 245 4.10 15.57 -3.93
CA ASN A 245 4.02 15.99 -5.34
C ASN A 245 3.10 15.07 -6.16
N GLN A 246 1.84 14.91 -5.70
CA GLN A 246 0.84 14.09 -6.41
C GLN A 246 0.26 14.74 -7.67
N ASN A 247 0.72 15.93 -8.06
CA ASN A 247 0.36 16.56 -9.33
C ASN A 247 1.31 16.10 -10.44
N VAL A 248 1.29 14.80 -10.70
CA VAL A 248 1.89 14.27 -11.92
C VAL A 248 0.79 14.20 -12.95
N ASP A 249 0.57 15.33 -13.63
CA ASP A 249 -0.34 15.43 -14.76
C ASP A 249 0.27 14.62 -15.91
N ARG A 250 -0.22 13.40 -16.10
CA ARG A 250 0.24 12.47 -17.14
C ARG A 250 -0.98 11.96 -17.90
N ASP A 251 -1.47 12.80 -18.79
CA ASP A 251 -2.46 12.45 -19.82
C ASP A 251 -1.80 11.59 -20.90
N TYR A 252 -1.73 10.26 -20.69
CA TYR A 252 -1.30 9.34 -21.73
C TYR A 252 -1.90 7.94 -21.55
N HIS A 253 -3.00 7.68 -22.24
CA HIS A 253 -3.67 6.37 -22.25
C HIS A 253 -2.94 5.36 -23.15
N SER A 254 -2.86 4.10 -22.70
CA SER A 254 -2.43 2.97 -23.53
C SER A 254 -3.66 2.28 -24.11
N ALA A 255 -3.68 2.00 -25.41
CA ALA A 255 -4.73 1.23 -26.09
C ALA A 255 -5.07 -0.08 -25.34
N ALA A 256 -4.07 -0.74 -24.74
CA ALA A 256 -4.25 -1.99 -24.00
C ALA A 256 -5.11 -1.87 -22.72
N ASN A 257 -5.14 -0.70 -22.06
CA ASN A 257 -5.96 -0.51 -20.87
C ASN A 257 -7.40 -0.10 -21.20
N HIS A 258 -7.71 0.27 -22.46
CA HIS A 258 -9.06 0.70 -22.85
C HIS A 258 -10.09 -0.43 -22.77
N GLU A 259 -9.71 -1.64 -23.22
CA GLU A 259 -10.59 -2.81 -23.13
C GLU A 259 -10.96 -3.12 -21.69
N ILE A 260 -9.99 -2.99 -20.77
CA ILE A 260 -10.21 -3.13 -19.33
C ILE A 260 -11.19 -2.05 -18.85
N VAL A 261 -10.97 -0.77 -19.17
CA VAL A 261 -11.87 0.33 -18.76
C VAL A 261 -13.32 0.08 -19.20
N VAL A 262 -13.53 -0.33 -20.45
CA VAL A 262 -14.87 -0.62 -20.98
C VAL A 262 -15.49 -1.85 -20.29
N ALA A 263 -14.72 -2.90 -20.04
CA ALA A 263 -15.19 -4.08 -19.32
C ALA A 263 -15.61 -3.73 -17.88
N GLU A 264 -14.82 -2.92 -17.19
CA GLU A 264 -15.09 -2.47 -15.83
C GLU A 264 -16.33 -1.57 -15.74
N LEU A 265 -16.52 -0.66 -16.71
CA LEU A 265 -17.74 0.16 -16.79
C LEU A 265 -18.99 -0.70 -17.00
N LYS A 266 -18.92 -1.70 -17.89
CA LYS A 266 -20.01 -2.66 -18.09
C LYS A 266 -20.30 -3.45 -16.82
N TRP A 267 -19.27 -3.95 -16.15
CA TRP A 267 -19.42 -4.65 -14.88
C TRP A 267 -20.11 -3.78 -13.82
N LEU A 268 -19.73 -2.51 -13.69
CA LEU A 268 -20.38 -1.58 -12.76
C LEU A 268 -21.87 -1.39 -13.06
N PHE A 269 -22.25 -1.33 -14.34
CA PHE A 269 -23.65 -1.30 -14.76
C PHE A 269 -24.40 -2.59 -14.40
N ASP A 270 -23.79 -3.75 -14.64
CA ASP A 270 -24.38 -5.06 -14.38
C ASP A 270 -24.63 -5.30 -12.88
N VAL A 271 -23.73 -4.83 -12.01
CA VAL A 271 -23.91 -4.91 -10.54
C VAL A 271 -24.73 -3.75 -9.96
N GLU A 272 -25.27 -2.87 -10.82
CA GLU A 272 -26.06 -1.71 -10.45
C GLU A 272 -25.37 -0.84 -9.37
N CYS A 273 -24.07 -0.58 -9.56
CA CYS A 273 -23.27 0.15 -8.58
C CYS A 273 -23.91 1.53 -8.27
N LYS A 274 -24.13 1.80 -6.98
CA LYS A 274 -24.78 3.03 -6.48
C LYS A 274 -23.80 4.20 -6.32
N TYR A 275 -22.50 3.93 -6.33
CA TYR A 275 -21.47 4.94 -6.09
C TYR A 275 -21.04 5.56 -7.41
N ILE A 276 -21.00 6.90 -7.45
CA ILE A 276 -20.66 7.66 -8.66
C ILE A 276 -19.15 7.62 -8.97
N THR A 277 -18.31 7.57 -7.93
CA THR A 277 -16.86 7.70 -8.06
C THR A 277 -16.22 6.67 -8.99
N PRO A 278 -16.54 5.35 -8.89
CA PRO A 278 -16.02 4.34 -9.83
C PRO A 278 -16.29 4.70 -11.30
N TYR A 279 -17.53 5.04 -11.64
CA TYR A 279 -17.91 5.41 -13.01
C TYR A 279 -17.16 6.64 -13.50
N LYS A 280 -17.18 7.74 -12.71
CA LYS A 280 -16.51 8.99 -13.12
C LYS A 280 -15.05 8.77 -13.42
N LEU A 281 -14.36 8.04 -12.55
CA LEU A 281 -12.94 7.77 -12.71
C LEU A 281 -12.66 6.92 -13.95
N LEU A 282 -13.52 5.98 -14.32
CA LEU A 282 -13.33 5.19 -15.55
C LEU A 282 -13.74 5.93 -16.82
N ILE A 283 -14.82 6.73 -16.79
CA ILE A 283 -15.26 7.56 -17.92
C ILE A 283 -14.15 8.53 -18.36
N LEU A 284 -13.49 9.16 -17.38
CA LEU A 284 -12.36 10.07 -17.59
C LEU A 284 -11.06 9.36 -18.06
N LEU A 285 -11.14 8.08 -18.44
CA LEU A 285 -10.05 7.34 -19.09
C LEU A 285 -10.35 7.01 -20.56
N LEU A 286 -11.55 7.33 -21.06
CA LEU A 286 -11.92 7.10 -22.44
C LEU A 286 -11.58 8.32 -23.27
N ASP A 287 -10.90 8.11 -24.39
CA ASP A 287 -10.44 9.19 -25.29
C ASP A 287 -11.26 9.28 -26.59
N SER A 288 -12.32 8.49 -26.72
CA SER A 288 -13.14 8.39 -27.94
C SER A 288 -14.58 8.83 -27.68
N SER A 289 -15.05 9.83 -28.43
CA SER A 289 -16.44 10.28 -28.40
C SER A 289 -17.42 9.13 -28.69
N ASP A 290 -17.14 8.28 -29.68
CA ASP A 290 -17.96 7.12 -30.01
C ASP A 290 -18.12 6.16 -28.82
N GLN A 291 -17.04 5.94 -28.05
CA GLN A 291 -17.08 5.10 -26.85
C GLN A 291 -17.89 5.76 -25.74
N LEU A 292 -17.70 7.06 -25.54
CA LEU A 292 -18.43 7.84 -24.55
C LEU A 292 -19.94 7.84 -24.83
N GLU A 293 -20.34 8.00 -26.09
CA GLU A 293 -21.74 7.89 -26.53
C GLU A 293 -22.31 6.48 -26.28
N GLN A 294 -21.54 5.42 -26.54
CA GLN A 294 -21.96 4.04 -26.22
C GLN A 294 -22.17 3.82 -24.72
N ILE A 295 -21.30 4.41 -23.89
CA ILE A 295 -21.43 4.37 -22.42
C ILE A 295 -22.68 5.13 -21.97
N GLU A 296 -22.96 6.30 -22.53
CA GLU A 296 -24.18 7.07 -22.25
C GLU A 296 -25.45 6.27 -22.61
N GLN A 297 -25.49 5.68 -23.80
CA GLN A 297 -26.61 4.82 -24.22
C GLN A 297 -26.81 3.62 -23.28
N SER A 298 -25.71 3.03 -22.79
CA SER A 298 -25.75 1.89 -21.85
C SER A 298 -26.25 2.33 -20.47
N LEU A 299 -25.83 3.50 -19.99
CA LEU A 299 -26.28 4.10 -18.73
C LEU A 299 -27.80 4.31 -18.72
N HIS A 300 -28.39 4.79 -19.83
CA HIS A 300 -29.84 4.97 -19.92
C HIS A 300 -30.62 3.66 -19.85
N LYS A 301 -30.04 2.55 -20.32
CA LYS A 301 -30.67 1.21 -20.28
C LYS A 301 -30.64 0.55 -18.90
N CYS A 302 -29.75 0.98 -18.00
CA CYS A 302 -29.61 0.41 -16.66
C CYS A 302 -30.83 0.75 -15.79
N LYS A 303 -31.47 -0.24 -15.16
CA LYS A 303 -32.71 0.00 -14.40
C LYS A 303 -32.48 0.30 -12.91
N GLY A 304 -31.48 -0.31 -12.26
CA GLY A 304 -31.24 -0.11 -10.83
C GLY A 304 -30.42 1.12 -10.44
N ILE A 305 -29.92 1.91 -11.41
CA ILE A 305 -29.23 3.17 -11.13
C ILE A 305 -30.26 4.30 -11.00
N SER A 306 -30.16 5.07 -9.90
CA SER A 306 -31.07 6.19 -9.64
C SER A 306 -31.02 7.25 -10.76
N GLN A 307 -32.13 7.93 -11.03
CA GLN A 307 -32.16 8.97 -12.05
C GLN A 307 -31.15 10.09 -11.76
N GLU A 308 -31.03 10.51 -10.50
CA GLU A 308 -30.03 11.50 -10.07
C GLU A 308 -28.59 11.05 -10.39
N THR A 309 -28.28 9.78 -10.16
CA THR A 309 -26.98 9.19 -10.51
C THR A 309 -26.76 9.20 -12.01
N LYS A 310 -27.77 8.81 -12.81
CA LYS A 310 -27.70 8.85 -14.28
C LYS A 310 -27.44 10.27 -14.78
N ASP A 311 -28.19 11.25 -14.31
CA ASP A 311 -28.04 12.65 -14.74
C ASP A 311 -26.62 13.18 -14.47
N LYS A 312 -26.05 12.85 -13.29
CA LYS A 312 -24.68 13.22 -12.93
C LYS A 312 -23.64 12.54 -13.82
N LEU A 313 -23.87 11.28 -14.21
CA LEU A 313 -22.96 10.52 -15.07
C LEU A 313 -23.07 10.97 -16.53
N SER A 314 -24.28 11.15 -17.07
CA SER A 314 -24.50 11.73 -18.40
C SER A 314 -23.84 13.10 -18.53
N LYS A 315 -24.00 13.97 -17.53
CA LYS A 315 -23.27 15.24 -17.50
C LYS A 315 -21.75 15.05 -17.57
N THR A 316 -21.20 14.10 -16.82
CA THR A 316 -19.75 13.82 -16.84
C THR A 316 -19.29 13.32 -18.21
N VAL A 317 -20.10 12.51 -18.89
CA VAL A 317 -19.83 12.03 -20.25
C VAL A 317 -19.82 13.20 -21.24
N LEU A 318 -20.87 14.03 -21.23
CA LEU A 318 -21.00 15.18 -22.14
C LEU A 318 -19.87 16.20 -21.92
N ASP A 319 -19.59 16.56 -20.67
CA ASP A 319 -18.49 17.47 -20.31
C ASP A 319 -17.14 16.94 -20.85
N HIS A 320 -16.94 15.62 -20.85
CA HIS A 320 -15.71 14.98 -21.34
C HIS A 320 -15.65 14.88 -22.87
N ILE A 321 -16.78 14.63 -23.55
CA ILE A 321 -16.88 14.70 -25.02
C ILE A 321 -16.51 16.11 -25.51
N ASP A 322 -17.00 17.14 -24.82
CA ASP A 322 -16.70 18.53 -25.14
C ASP A 322 -15.20 18.85 -24.94
N ASP A 323 -14.59 18.36 -23.86
CA ASP A 323 -13.14 18.49 -23.62
C ASP A 323 -12.32 17.84 -24.75
N ILE A 324 -12.61 16.59 -25.10
CA ILE A 324 -11.93 15.88 -26.21
C ILE A 324 -12.09 16.65 -27.53
N SER A 325 -13.30 17.12 -27.83
CA SER A 325 -13.60 17.87 -29.05
C SER A 325 -12.86 19.21 -29.10
N SER A 326 -12.64 19.84 -27.94
CA SER A 326 -11.88 21.09 -27.84
C SER A 326 -10.38 20.88 -28.06
N ARG A 327 -9.81 19.77 -27.60
CA ARG A 327 -8.39 19.41 -27.79
C ARG A 327 -8.05 19.03 -29.23
N ALA A 328 -9.04 18.63 -30.03
CA ALA A 328 -8.87 18.22 -31.42
C ALA A 328 -8.89 19.40 -32.43
N ARG A 329 -9.25 20.61 -31.99
CA ARG A 329 -9.31 21.84 -32.82
C ARG A 329 -8.03 22.66 -32.72
#